data_AF-A0A2M8C4M8-F1
#
_entry.id   AF-A0A2M8C4M8-F1
#
_cell.length_a   1.000
_cell.length_b   1.000
_cell.length_c   1.000
_cell.angle_alpha   90.00
_cell.angle_beta   90.00
_cell.angle_gamma   90.00
#
_symmetry.space_group_name_H-M   'P 1'
#
loop_
_entity.id
_entity.type
_entity.pdbx_description
1 polymer ?
#
loop_
_entity_poly.entity_id
_entity_poly.type
_entity_poly.pdbx_seq_one_letter_code
_entity_poly.pdbx_strand_id
1 'polypeptide(L)'
;MANPTARDVHIDTALTGISIAYKNEQYIGTRVFPSVSVAKKTDVYWVYGKSDWFRNEMAVRPPGTRAKRIDHTVTTASYICLEYALAEAVPEEVERNADSPLQPRIEAAEMVMDKLLLAQEIRIAGKLMTSANWTYSASPATQWSSDTSDPYGDIDNAINGVVSTIGRMPNTAVMSWDVWRNLKQHPDFLARVQYTRPGSVLTPDDLGSWFNLNNVLVGYSIYDAAEEGATAS
;
A
#
# COMPACT_ATOMS: atom_id res chain seq x y z
N MET A 1 4.25 -33.96 -22.95
CA MET A 1 5.04 -33.28 -21.90
C MET A 1 6.28 -32.74 -22.59
N ALA A 2 6.46 -31.42 -22.64
CA ALA A 2 7.69 -30.84 -23.17
C ALA A 2 8.82 -31.10 -22.15
N ASN A 3 9.94 -31.64 -22.61
CA ASN A 3 11.12 -31.84 -21.77
C ASN A 3 11.67 -30.47 -21.37
N PRO A 4 12.10 -30.28 -20.10
CA PRO A 4 12.72 -29.03 -19.68
C PRO A 4 13.96 -28.78 -20.54
N THR A 5 14.04 -27.59 -21.11
CA THR A 5 15.17 -27.15 -21.93
C THR A 5 16.35 -26.81 -21.03
N ALA A 6 17.58 -26.80 -21.55
CA ALA A 6 18.77 -26.43 -20.77
C ALA A 6 18.66 -25.03 -20.12
N ARG A 7 17.83 -24.14 -20.67
CA ARG A 7 17.51 -22.81 -20.11
C ARG A 7 16.60 -22.89 -18.88
N ASP A 8 15.77 -23.92 -18.75
CA ASP A 8 14.93 -24.16 -17.56
C ASP A 8 15.75 -24.71 -16.38
N VAL A 9 16.94 -25.26 -16.65
CA VAL A 9 17.83 -25.86 -15.63
C VAL A 9 18.94 -24.89 -15.21
N HIS A 10 19.35 -23.96 -16.08
CA HIS A 10 20.35 -22.95 -15.78
C HIS A 10 19.69 -21.59 -15.53
N ILE A 11 19.41 -21.32 -14.25
CA ILE A 11 18.91 -20.01 -13.81
C ILE A 11 20.07 -19.02 -13.79
N ASP A 12 19.89 -17.88 -14.45
CA ASP A 12 20.85 -16.79 -14.44
C ASP A 12 20.82 -16.08 -13.08
N THR A 13 21.61 -16.62 -12.14
CA THR A 13 21.61 -16.20 -10.73
C THR A 13 21.97 -14.72 -10.55
N ALA A 14 22.79 -14.16 -11.44
CA ALA A 14 23.21 -12.76 -11.40
C ALA A 14 22.06 -11.81 -11.73
N LEU A 15 21.34 -12.05 -12.85
CA LEU A 15 20.17 -11.24 -13.21
C LEU A 15 19.05 -11.40 -12.19
N THR A 16 18.83 -12.63 -11.69
CA THR A 16 17.85 -12.88 -10.62
C THR A 16 18.19 -12.07 -9.37
N GLY A 17 19.47 -11.99 -8.99
CA GLY A 17 19.94 -11.18 -7.87
C GLY A 17 19.69 -9.67 -8.06
N ILE A 18 19.94 -9.16 -9.27
CA ILE A 18 19.68 -7.75 -9.61
C ILE A 18 18.17 -7.46 -9.56
N SER A 19 17.34 -8.33 -10.13
CA SER A 19 15.89 -8.18 -10.09
C SER A 19 15.32 -8.22 -8.66
N ILE A 20 15.89 -9.03 -7.76
CA ILE A 20 15.49 -9.06 -6.34
C ILE A 20 15.94 -7.79 -5.61
N ALA A 21 17.13 -7.27 -5.95
CA ALA A 21 17.67 -6.05 -5.36
C ALA A 21 16.96 -4.79 -5.85
N TYR A 22 16.42 -4.81 -7.08
CA TYR A 22 15.71 -3.68 -7.67
C TYR A 22 14.48 -3.32 -6.84
N LYS A 23 14.52 -2.11 -6.25
CA LYS A 23 13.44 -1.55 -5.44
C LYS A 23 13.33 -0.07 -5.74
N ASN A 24 12.15 0.36 -6.13
CA ASN A 24 11.82 1.77 -6.20
C ASN A 24 11.32 2.23 -4.81
N GLU A 25 12.07 3.09 -4.15
CA GLU A 25 11.76 3.60 -2.79
C GLU A 25 10.48 4.46 -2.75
N GLN A 26 10.02 4.95 -3.89
CA GLN A 26 8.82 5.78 -3.98
C GLN A 26 7.52 4.98 -3.97
N TYR A 27 7.57 3.66 -4.22
CA TYR A 27 6.39 2.81 -4.14
C TYR A 27 6.05 2.45 -2.69
N ILE A 28 4.79 2.67 -2.34
CA ILE A 28 4.30 2.52 -0.97
C ILE A 28 3.37 1.31 -0.82
N GLY A 29 2.91 0.72 -1.92
CA GLY A 29 1.91 -0.33 -1.92
C GLY A 29 2.28 -1.54 -1.06
N THR A 30 3.53 -1.99 -1.10
CA THR A 30 4.01 -3.11 -0.26
C THR A 30 4.18 -2.75 1.21
N ARG A 31 4.30 -1.45 1.54
CA ARG A 31 4.29 -0.95 2.92
C ARG A 31 2.88 -0.88 3.49
N VAL A 32 1.88 -0.61 2.64
CA VAL A 32 0.47 -0.60 3.01
C VAL A 32 -0.10 -2.03 3.08
N PHE A 33 0.20 -2.85 2.08
CA PHE A 33 -0.13 -4.27 2.05
C PHE A 33 1.13 -5.13 2.07
N PRO A 34 1.52 -5.65 3.24
CA PRO A 34 2.68 -6.52 3.34
C PRO A 34 2.46 -7.81 2.54
N SER A 35 3.51 -8.29 1.87
CA SER A 35 3.46 -9.54 1.12
C SER A 35 3.41 -10.73 2.06
N VAL A 36 2.46 -11.64 1.80
CA VAL A 36 2.34 -12.91 2.51
C VAL A 36 2.53 -14.03 1.50
N SER A 37 3.56 -14.85 1.69
CA SER A 37 3.83 -15.99 0.82
C SER A 37 2.78 -17.08 1.02
N VAL A 38 2.16 -17.52 -0.08
CA VAL A 38 1.16 -18.59 -0.09
C VAL A 38 1.60 -19.72 -1.02
N ALA A 39 1.30 -20.97 -0.62
CA ALA A 39 1.72 -22.14 -1.39
C ALA A 39 0.80 -22.44 -2.58
N LYS A 40 -0.48 -22.03 -2.52
CA LYS A 40 -1.48 -22.33 -3.55
C LYS A 40 -1.90 -21.07 -4.29
N LYS A 41 -2.15 -21.21 -5.60
CA LYS A 41 -2.67 -20.15 -6.48
C LYS A 41 -4.08 -19.70 -6.10
N THR A 42 -4.91 -20.62 -5.62
CA THR A 42 -6.26 -20.36 -5.12
C THR A 42 -6.44 -21.12 -3.82
N ASP A 43 -6.91 -20.44 -2.79
CA ASP A 43 -7.37 -21.09 -1.57
C ASP A 43 -8.44 -20.23 -0.89
N VAL A 44 -9.04 -20.81 0.14
CA VAL A 44 -9.99 -20.15 1.03
C VAL A 44 -9.27 -19.82 2.34
N TYR A 45 -9.44 -18.60 2.82
CA TYR A 45 -8.97 -18.17 4.12
C TYR A 45 -10.15 -17.89 5.06
N TRP A 46 -9.91 -18.14 6.34
CA TRP A 46 -10.87 -17.93 7.40
C TRP A 46 -10.84 -16.47 7.85
N VAL A 47 -12.00 -15.83 7.85
CA VAL A 47 -12.22 -14.48 8.34
C VAL A 47 -12.95 -14.58 9.67
N TYR A 48 -12.31 -14.08 10.73
CA TYR A 48 -12.91 -14.05 12.05
C TYR A 48 -13.83 -12.83 12.19
N GLY A 49 -15.03 -13.06 12.72
CA GLY A 49 -15.97 -11.99 13.02
C GLY A 49 -15.38 -11.00 14.01
N LYS A 50 -15.22 -9.74 13.58
CA LYS A 50 -14.66 -8.66 14.42
C LYS A 50 -15.45 -8.44 15.71
N SER A 51 -16.77 -8.58 15.65
CA SER A 51 -17.66 -8.44 16.81
C SER A 51 -17.35 -9.41 17.94
N ASP A 52 -16.86 -10.60 17.60
CA ASP A 52 -16.70 -11.69 18.58
C ASP A 52 -15.48 -11.46 19.47
N TRP A 53 -14.53 -10.63 19.02
CA TRP A 53 -13.33 -10.26 19.77
C TRP A 53 -13.55 -9.09 20.75
N PHE A 54 -14.54 -8.23 20.49
CA PHE A 54 -14.79 -7.01 21.29
C PHE A 54 -16.02 -7.10 22.19
N ARG A 55 -16.77 -8.22 22.15
CA ARG A 55 -17.89 -8.44 23.07
C ARG A 55 -17.37 -8.79 24.47
N ASN A 56 -17.73 -8.00 25.46
CA ASN A 56 -17.55 -8.37 26.86
C ASN A 56 -18.61 -9.40 27.26
N GLU A 57 -18.24 -10.68 27.14
CA GLU A 57 -19.14 -11.79 27.50
C GLU A 57 -18.88 -12.34 28.91
N MET A 58 -17.98 -11.70 29.66
CA MET A 58 -17.61 -12.13 30.99
C MET A 58 -18.76 -11.90 31.98
N ALA A 59 -19.13 -12.94 32.71
CA ALA A 59 -20.21 -12.91 33.68
C ALA A 59 -19.73 -13.41 35.04
N VAL A 60 -20.32 -12.88 36.11
CA VAL A 60 -20.08 -13.38 37.47
C VAL A 60 -20.54 -14.83 37.53
N ARG A 61 -19.63 -15.73 37.93
CA ARG A 61 -19.88 -17.17 38.01
C ARG A 61 -20.30 -17.53 39.45
N PRO A 62 -21.54 -18.00 39.68
CA PRO A 62 -21.94 -18.56 40.97
C PRO A 62 -21.10 -19.80 41.33
N PRO A 63 -20.77 -20.02 42.61
CA PRO A 63 -20.05 -21.21 43.04
C PRO A 63 -20.84 -22.48 42.69
N GLY A 64 -20.18 -23.43 42.02
CA GLY A 64 -20.77 -24.73 41.61
C GLY A 64 -21.32 -24.80 40.18
N THR A 65 -21.51 -23.69 39.46
CA THR A 65 -21.99 -23.71 38.06
C THR A 65 -20.83 -23.77 37.07
N ARG A 66 -21.08 -24.20 35.81
CA ARG A 66 -20.06 -24.16 34.74
C ARG A 66 -19.87 -22.72 34.24
N ALA A 67 -18.65 -22.38 33.85
CA ALA A 67 -18.35 -21.09 33.23
C ALA A 67 -19.09 -20.93 31.89
N LYS A 68 -19.43 -19.69 31.54
CA LYS A 68 -20.02 -19.36 30.24
C LYS A 68 -19.01 -19.72 29.14
N ARG A 69 -19.46 -20.49 28.14
CA ARG A 69 -18.67 -20.81 26.94
C ARG A 69 -18.86 -19.69 25.92
N ILE A 70 -17.78 -19.34 25.23
CA ILE A 70 -17.77 -18.38 24.13
C ILE A 70 -17.52 -19.19 22.86
N ASP A 71 -18.30 -18.91 21.82
CA ASP A 71 -18.11 -19.41 20.47
C ASP A 71 -17.76 -18.23 19.57
N HIS A 72 -16.93 -18.44 18.54
CA HIS A 72 -16.58 -17.41 17.57
C HIS A 72 -17.14 -17.81 16.20
N THR A 73 -17.63 -16.84 15.45
CA THR A 73 -18.07 -17.04 14.08
C THR A 73 -16.89 -16.93 13.14
N VAL A 74 -16.79 -17.92 12.24
CA VAL A 74 -15.77 -17.94 11.19
C VAL A 74 -16.50 -17.91 9.86
N THR A 75 -16.17 -16.94 9.01
CA THR A 75 -16.59 -16.90 7.62
C THR A 75 -15.42 -17.25 6.72
N THR A 76 -15.71 -17.57 5.46
CA THR A 76 -14.71 -17.95 4.47
C THR A 76 -14.67 -16.92 3.36
N ALA A 77 -13.47 -16.47 3.00
CA ALA A 77 -13.22 -15.68 1.80
C ALA A 77 -12.19 -16.39 0.93
N SER A 78 -12.25 -16.24 -0.39
CA SER A 78 -11.31 -16.87 -1.32
C SER A 78 -10.33 -15.85 -1.88
N TYR A 79 -9.16 -16.32 -2.29
CA TYR A 79 -8.21 -15.53 -3.08
C TYR A 79 -7.82 -16.26 -4.36
N ILE A 80 -7.41 -15.47 -5.36
CA ILE A 80 -6.79 -15.95 -6.60
C ILE A 80 -5.54 -15.12 -6.90
N CYS A 81 -4.41 -15.80 -7.03
CA CYS A 81 -3.15 -15.21 -7.48
C CYS A 81 -3.06 -15.38 -9.00
N LEU A 82 -3.35 -14.32 -9.75
CA LEU A 82 -3.12 -14.30 -11.19
C LEU A 82 -1.63 -14.07 -11.49
N GLU A 83 -1.13 -14.77 -12.51
CA GLU A 83 0.24 -14.64 -12.96
C GLU A 83 0.33 -13.50 -13.97
N TYR A 84 1.29 -12.60 -13.75
CA TYR A 84 1.57 -11.48 -14.63
C TYR A 84 3.02 -11.59 -15.04
N ALA A 85 3.27 -11.60 -16.36
CA ALA A 85 4.60 -11.69 -16.92
C ALA A 85 4.74 -10.61 -18.00
N LEU A 86 5.92 -10.00 -18.03
CA LEU A 86 6.34 -9.06 -19.05
C LEU A 86 7.73 -9.50 -19.53
N ALA A 87 7.99 -9.37 -20.82
CA ALA A 87 9.27 -9.76 -21.41
C ALA A 87 9.73 -8.64 -22.35
N GLU A 88 11.02 -8.31 -22.24
CA GLU A 88 11.71 -7.43 -23.16
C GLU A 88 12.71 -8.25 -23.97
N ALA A 89 12.67 -8.10 -25.30
CA ALA A 89 13.55 -8.84 -26.19
C ALA A 89 14.82 -8.02 -26.45
N VAL A 90 15.96 -8.54 -26.00
CA VAL A 90 17.28 -7.99 -26.35
C VAL A 90 17.84 -8.78 -27.54
N PRO A 91 17.90 -8.19 -28.75
CA PRO A 91 18.49 -8.87 -29.90
C PRO A 91 20.02 -8.98 -29.76
N GLU A 92 20.58 -10.08 -30.25
CA GLU A 92 22.01 -10.39 -30.14
C GLU A 92 22.89 -9.33 -30.83
N GLU A 93 22.41 -8.70 -31.91
CA GLU A 93 23.13 -7.63 -32.61
C GLU A 93 23.36 -6.41 -31.71
N VAL A 94 22.38 -6.06 -30.87
CA VAL A 94 22.48 -4.94 -29.92
C VAL A 94 23.42 -5.32 -28.78
N GLU A 95 23.33 -6.56 -28.29
CA GLU A 95 24.23 -7.05 -27.25
C GLU A 95 25.70 -7.07 -27.71
N ARG A 96 25.95 -7.50 -28.95
CA ARG A 96 27.30 -7.53 -29.53
C ARG A 96 27.88 -6.15 -29.84
N ASN A 97 27.02 -5.17 -30.10
CA ASN A 97 27.40 -3.79 -30.42
C ASN A 97 27.42 -2.89 -29.18
N ALA A 98 27.05 -3.40 -28.00
CA ALA A 98 27.07 -2.63 -26.76
C ALA A 98 28.52 -2.40 -26.30
N ASP A 99 28.92 -1.13 -26.24
CA ASP A 99 30.20 -0.72 -25.68
C ASP A 99 30.12 -0.66 -24.15
N SER A 100 31.20 -1.06 -23.46
CA SER A 100 31.31 -0.91 -22.02
C SER A 100 31.17 0.58 -21.64
N PRO A 101 30.30 0.95 -20.68
CA PRO A 101 29.68 0.13 -19.63
C PRO A 101 28.24 -0.36 -19.88
N LEU A 102 27.69 -0.20 -21.09
CA LEU A 102 26.30 -0.55 -21.38
C LEU A 102 26.08 -2.06 -21.23
N GLN A 103 25.08 -2.46 -20.43
CA GLN A 103 24.72 -3.86 -20.20
C GLN A 103 23.24 -4.08 -20.55
N PRO A 104 22.91 -4.27 -21.84
CA PRO A 104 21.52 -4.27 -22.31
C PRO A 104 20.60 -5.28 -21.62
N ARG A 105 21.13 -6.43 -21.19
CA ARG A 105 20.35 -7.45 -20.46
C ARG A 105 19.97 -7.01 -19.04
N ILE A 106 20.82 -6.22 -18.39
CA ILE A 106 20.56 -5.71 -17.04
C ILE A 106 19.55 -4.58 -17.12
N GLU A 107 19.72 -3.65 -18.06
CA GLU A 107 18.76 -2.57 -18.30
C GLU A 107 17.37 -3.10 -18.64
N ALA A 108 17.29 -4.11 -19.52
CA ALA A 108 16.02 -4.76 -19.83
C ALA A 108 15.38 -5.45 -18.61
N ALA A 109 16.20 -6.09 -17.76
CA ALA A 109 15.70 -6.71 -16.53
C ALA A 109 15.20 -5.67 -15.52
N GLU A 110 15.90 -4.54 -15.37
CA GLU A 110 15.48 -3.42 -14.52
C GLU A 110 14.19 -2.78 -15.05
N MET A 111 14.08 -2.55 -16.36
CA MET A 111 12.89 -1.97 -16.98
C MET A 111 11.66 -2.87 -16.81
N VAL A 112 11.80 -4.18 -17.05
CA VAL A 112 10.72 -5.15 -16.83
C VAL A 112 10.31 -5.18 -15.35
N MET A 113 11.26 -5.14 -14.42
CA MET A 113 10.98 -5.10 -12.98
C MET A 113 10.27 -3.82 -12.57
N ASP A 114 10.68 -2.65 -13.08
CA ASP A 114 10.04 -1.37 -12.80
C ASP A 114 8.58 -1.36 -13.26
N LYS A 115 8.30 -1.83 -14.48
CA LYS A 115 6.93 -1.98 -15.00
C LYS A 115 6.09 -2.94 -14.16
N LEU A 116 6.69 -4.03 -13.69
CA LEU A 116 6.00 -5.00 -12.83
C LEU A 116 5.63 -4.38 -11.48
N LEU A 117 6.56 -3.65 -10.84
CA LEU A 117 6.33 -2.94 -9.59
C LEU A 117 5.29 -1.83 -9.75
N LEU A 118 5.32 -1.07 -10.84
CA LEU A 118 4.31 -0.08 -11.18
C LEU A 118 2.92 -0.71 -11.34
N ALA A 119 2.81 -1.83 -12.06
CA ALA A 119 1.55 -2.57 -12.19
C ALA A 119 1.06 -3.15 -10.85
N GLN A 120 1.96 -3.48 -9.94
CA GLN A 120 1.61 -3.85 -8.57
C GLN A 120 1.05 -2.65 -7.79
N GLU A 121 1.70 -1.49 -7.86
CA GLU A 121 1.27 -0.26 -7.19
C GLU A 121 -0.12 0.18 -7.63
N ILE A 122 -0.40 0.19 -8.93
CA ILE A 122 -1.72 0.54 -9.50
C ILE A 122 -2.81 -0.41 -8.97
N ARG A 123 -2.54 -1.71 -8.91
CA ARG A 123 -3.52 -2.69 -8.41
C ARG A 123 -3.80 -2.50 -6.92
N ILE A 124 -2.76 -2.17 -6.14
CA ILE A 124 -2.90 -1.89 -4.71
C ILE A 124 -3.70 -0.61 -4.51
N ALA A 125 -3.38 0.45 -5.25
CA ALA A 125 -4.11 1.72 -5.22
C ALA A 125 -5.59 1.52 -5.60
N GLY A 126 -5.89 0.75 -6.65
CA GLY A 126 -7.27 0.44 -7.04
C GLY A 126 -8.06 -0.27 -5.94
N LYS A 127 -7.43 -1.21 -5.22
CA LYS A 127 -8.06 -1.86 -4.06
C LYS A 127 -8.25 -0.92 -2.87
N LEU A 128 -7.27 -0.08 -2.58
CA LEU A 128 -7.31 0.89 -1.47
C LEU A 128 -8.35 2.00 -1.70
N MET A 129 -8.49 2.50 -2.93
CA MET A 129 -9.38 3.63 -3.23
C MET A 129 -10.82 3.21 -3.56
N THR A 130 -11.11 1.90 -3.61
CA THR A 130 -12.48 1.42 -3.85
C THR A 130 -13.32 1.57 -2.58
N SER A 131 -14.29 2.48 -2.58
CA SER A 131 -15.16 2.78 -1.43
C SER A 131 -15.93 1.57 -0.90
N ALA A 132 -16.31 0.63 -1.78
CA ALA A 132 -17.03 -0.59 -1.40
C ALA A 132 -16.21 -1.53 -0.49
N ASN A 133 -14.89 -1.39 -0.45
CA ASN A 133 -14.03 -2.18 0.43
C ASN A 133 -13.97 -1.64 1.87
N TRP A 134 -14.52 -0.45 2.12
CA TRP A 134 -14.46 0.23 3.41
C TRP A 134 -15.80 0.26 4.11
N THR A 135 -15.82 -0.15 5.38
CA THR A 135 -17.01 -0.02 6.23
C THR A 135 -17.24 1.43 6.68
N TYR A 136 -16.16 2.17 6.89
CA TYR A 136 -16.19 3.59 7.23
C TYR A 136 -15.53 4.38 6.10
N SER A 137 -16.28 5.31 5.53
CA SER A 137 -15.78 6.30 4.58
C SER A 137 -16.34 7.66 4.97
N ALA A 138 -15.49 8.68 4.94
CA ALA A 138 -15.86 10.05 5.19
C ALA A 138 -15.40 10.88 4.00
N SER A 139 -16.32 11.68 3.46
CA SER A 139 -16.00 12.67 2.43
C SER A 139 -15.98 14.04 3.10
N PRO A 140 -14.88 14.79 2.99
CA PRO A 140 -14.82 16.13 3.57
C PRO A 140 -15.85 17.03 2.88
N ALA A 141 -16.52 17.89 3.65
CA ALA A 141 -17.55 18.78 3.12
C ALA A 141 -16.97 19.84 2.16
N THR A 142 -15.73 20.26 2.43
CA THR A 142 -14.94 21.15 1.57
C THR A 142 -13.63 20.46 1.24
N GLN A 143 -13.22 20.50 -0.02
CA GLN A 143 -11.94 19.90 -0.43
C GLN A 143 -10.76 20.58 0.27
N TRP A 144 -9.75 19.80 0.63
CA TRP A 144 -8.54 20.28 1.32
C TRP A 144 -7.63 21.19 0.47
N SER A 145 -8.03 21.47 -0.77
CA SER A 145 -7.46 22.51 -1.62
C SER A 145 -7.97 23.93 -1.27
N SER A 146 -9.04 24.05 -0.48
CA SER A 146 -9.59 25.32 -0.03
C SER A 146 -9.01 25.71 1.33
N ASP A 147 -8.61 26.97 1.48
CA ASP A 147 -8.11 27.54 2.74
C ASP A 147 -9.15 27.54 3.87
N THR A 148 -10.44 27.39 3.54
CA THR A 148 -11.55 27.34 4.49
C THR A 148 -11.87 25.93 4.98
N SER A 149 -11.17 24.91 4.49
CA SER A 149 -11.38 23.53 4.91
C SER A 149 -10.78 23.26 6.30
N ASP A 150 -11.22 22.19 6.97
CA ASP A 150 -10.68 21.74 8.25
C ASP A 150 -10.07 20.33 8.12
N PRO A 151 -8.91 20.21 7.45
CA PRO A 151 -8.29 18.91 7.24
C PRO A 151 -7.83 18.26 8.55
N TYR A 152 -7.54 19.05 9.59
CA TYR A 152 -7.21 18.50 10.90
C TYR A 152 -8.41 17.80 11.53
N GLY A 153 -9.56 18.47 11.57
CA GLY A 153 -10.81 17.90 12.09
C GLY A 153 -11.27 16.68 11.28
N ASP A 154 -11.12 16.71 9.96
CA ASP A 154 -11.47 15.57 9.10
C ASP A 154 -10.61 14.33 9.40
N ILE A 155 -9.30 14.52 9.62
CA ILE A 155 -8.38 13.42 9.98
C ILE A 155 -8.71 12.87 11.37
N ASP A 156 -8.96 13.73 12.37
CA ASP A 156 -9.30 13.30 13.72
C ASP A 156 -10.63 12.52 13.76
N ASN A 157 -11.63 12.99 13.00
CA ASN A 157 -12.90 12.28 12.82
C ASN A 157 -12.69 10.91 12.17
N ALA A 158 -11.82 10.81 11.16
CA ALA A 158 -11.51 9.54 10.53
C ALA A 158 -10.81 8.56 11.49
N ILE A 159 -9.87 9.06 12.30
CA ILE A 159 -9.20 8.26 13.35
C ILE A 159 -10.23 7.77 14.37
N ASN A 160 -11.14 8.63 14.82
CA ASN A 160 -12.20 8.26 15.74
C ASN A 160 -13.18 7.23 15.12
N GLY A 161 -13.49 7.35 13.83
CA GLY A 161 -14.24 6.34 13.07
C GLY A 161 -13.57 4.96 13.09
N VAL A 162 -12.25 4.92 12.90
CA VAL A 162 -11.48 3.67 12.98
C VAL A 162 -11.45 3.11 14.41
N VAL A 163 -11.18 3.97 15.41
CA VAL A 163 -11.09 3.58 16.82
C VAL A 163 -12.44 3.09 17.35
N SER A 164 -13.54 3.76 17.03
CA SER A 164 -14.89 3.31 17.40
C SER A 164 -15.24 1.95 16.79
N THR A 165 -14.68 1.64 15.62
CA THR A 165 -14.95 0.38 14.95
C THR A 165 -14.03 -0.75 15.45
N ILE A 166 -12.71 -0.51 15.59
CA ILE A 166 -11.67 -1.55 15.91
C ILE A 166 -11.25 -1.53 17.39
N GLY A 167 -11.54 -0.48 18.15
CA GLY A 167 -11.03 -0.31 19.52
C GLY A 167 -9.51 -0.17 19.60
N ARG A 168 -8.85 0.15 18.48
CA ARG A 168 -7.39 0.33 18.38
C ARG A 168 -7.09 1.57 17.55
N MET A 169 -6.03 2.28 17.91
CA MET A 169 -5.55 3.42 17.14
C MET A 169 -5.00 2.94 15.78
N PRO A 170 -5.28 3.66 14.68
CA PRO A 170 -4.61 3.42 13.42
C PRO A 170 -3.11 3.70 13.55
N ASN A 171 -2.30 2.96 12.80
CA ASN A 171 -0.84 3.07 12.83
C ASN A 171 -0.25 3.69 11.55
N THR A 172 -0.99 3.68 10.44
CA THR A 172 -0.51 4.11 9.13
C THR A 172 -1.54 5.01 8.47
N ALA A 173 -1.11 6.18 8.02
CA ALA A 173 -1.87 7.03 7.10
C ALA A 173 -1.24 7.01 5.72
N VAL A 174 -2.08 7.05 4.69
CA VAL A 174 -1.67 7.06 3.28
C VAL A 174 -2.33 8.25 2.60
N MET A 175 -1.56 9.03 1.85
CA MET A 175 -2.06 10.17 1.10
C MET A 175 -1.35 10.31 -0.25
N SER A 176 -2.02 10.97 -1.21
CA SER A 176 -1.43 11.31 -2.50
C SER A 176 -0.51 12.54 -2.39
N TRP A 177 0.38 12.69 -3.37
CA TRP A 177 1.24 13.87 -3.48
C TRP A 177 0.45 15.19 -3.58
N ASP A 178 -0.64 15.23 -4.34
CA ASP A 178 -1.45 16.46 -4.47
C ASP A 178 -2.07 16.89 -3.13
N VAL A 179 -2.58 15.92 -2.36
CA VAL A 179 -3.10 16.17 -1.02
C VAL A 179 -1.98 16.69 -0.12
N TRP A 180 -0.81 16.05 -0.16
CA TRP A 180 0.34 16.48 0.62
C TRP A 180 0.83 17.89 0.25
N ARG A 181 0.84 18.24 -1.04
CA ARG A 181 1.18 19.58 -1.53
C ARG A 181 0.23 20.63 -0.96
N ASN A 182 -1.07 20.36 -0.99
CA ASN A 182 -2.08 21.28 -0.46
C ASN A 182 -1.98 21.42 1.06
N LEU A 183 -1.80 20.29 1.78
CA LEU A 183 -1.66 20.28 3.24
C LEU A 183 -0.46 21.12 3.74
N LYS A 184 0.67 21.11 3.01
CA LYS A 184 1.83 21.94 3.35
C LYS A 184 1.56 23.44 3.35
N GLN A 185 0.61 23.89 2.51
CA GLN A 185 0.26 25.30 2.35
C GLN A 185 -1.03 25.67 3.09
N HIS A 186 -1.72 24.69 3.68
CA HIS A 186 -3.00 24.91 4.32
C HIS A 186 -2.83 25.71 5.63
N PRO A 187 -3.64 26.75 5.87
CA PRO A 187 -3.47 27.65 7.02
C PRO A 187 -3.57 26.94 8.38
N ASP A 188 -4.43 25.93 8.51
CA ASP A 188 -4.61 25.17 9.76
C ASP A 188 -3.32 24.44 10.20
N PHE A 189 -2.59 23.86 9.24
CA PHE A 189 -1.31 23.21 9.54
C PHE A 189 -0.17 24.23 9.67
N LEU A 190 -0.14 25.25 8.80
CA LEU A 190 0.86 26.32 8.88
C LEU A 190 0.83 27.04 10.23
N ALA A 191 -0.35 27.36 10.75
CA ALA A 191 -0.49 28.00 12.06
C ALA A 191 0.14 27.13 13.16
N ARG A 192 -0.14 25.81 13.17
CA ARG A 192 0.38 24.87 14.17
C ARG A 192 1.90 24.68 14.07
N VAL A 193 2.45 24.65 12.85
CA VAL A 193 3.91 24.60 12.66
C VAL A 193 4.55 25.92 13.12
N GLN A 194 3.97 27.07 12.80
CA GLN A 194 4.53 28.37 13.20
C GLN A 194 4.65 28.51 14.73
N TYR A 195 3.69 28.00 15.49
CA TYR A 195 3.75 28.00 16.96
C TYR A 195 4.81 27.05 17.53
N THR A 196 5.13 25.95 16.84
CA THR A 196 6.05 24.92 17.35
C THR A 196 7.49 25.11 16.86
N ARG A 197 7.66 25.53 15.59
CA ARG A 197 8.94 25.83 14.94
C ARG A 197 8.76 26.95 13.91
N PRO A 198 8.95 28.24 14.28
CA PRO A 198 8.78 29.35 13.35
C PRO A 198 9.77 29.22 12.16
N GLY A 199 9.24 29.27 10.93
CA GLY A 199 10.01 29.15 9.69
C GLY A 199 10.24 27.71 9.18
N SER A 200 9.69 26.69 9.85
CA SER A 200 9.80 25.29 9.40
C SER A 200 8.70 24.90 8.42
N VAL A 201 9.00 23.95 7.53
CA VAL A 201 8.04 23.34 6.59
C VAL A 201 7.42 22.11 7.25
N LEU A 202 6.12 21.88 7.03
CA LEU A 202 5.42 20.68 7.49
C LEU A 202 6.08 19.41 6.92
N THR A 203 6.54 18.52 7.79
CA THR A 203 7.03 17.19 7.41
C THR A 203 6.01 16.09 7.74
N PRO A 204 6.07 14.92 7.09
CA PRO A 204 5.17 13.81 7.41
C PRO A 204 5.30 13.35 8.87
N ASP A 205 6.48 13.51 9.47
CA ASP A 205 6.75 13.16 10.87
C ASP A 205 6.02 14.09 11.86
N ASP A 206 5.81 15.36 11.47
CA ASP A 206 5.02 16.29 12.29
C ASP A 206 3.54 15.82 12.33
N LEU A 207 2.98 15.36 11.20
CA LEU A 207 1.65 14.72 11.18
C LEU A 207 1.61 13.44 12.02
N GLY A 208 2.63 12.60 11.91
CA GLY A 208 2.76 11.38 12.72
C GLY A 208 2.73 11.68 14.21
N SER A 209 3.41 12.75 14.62
CA SER A 209 3.46 13.19 16.02
C SER A 209 2.13 13.75 16.52
N TRP A 210 1.42 14.54 15.71
CA TRP A 210 0.15 15.15 16.13
C TRP A 210 -1.01 14.16 16.22
N PHE A 211 -1.07 13.20 15.30
CA PHE A 211 -2.14 12.21 15.23
C PHE A 211 -1.76 10.86 15.84
N ASN A 212 -0.56 10.74 16.41
CA ASN A 212 -0.01 9.52 17.00
C ASN A 212 -0.05 8.33 16.01
N LEU A 213 0.40 8.60 14.78
CA LEU A 213 0.52 7.63 13.71
C LEU A 213 1.99 7.22 13.59
N ASN A 214 2.26 5.92 13.50
CA ASN A 214 3.63 5.41 13.38
C ASN A 214 4.21 5.65 11.99
N ASN A 215 3.37 5.61 10.95
CA ASN A 215 3.80 5.75 9.56
C ASN A 215 2.89 6.72 8.80
N VAL A 216 3.46 7.76 8.20
CA VAL A 216 2.76 8.62 7.24
C VAL A 216 3.40 8.38 5.87
N LEU A 217 2.64 7.74 4.98
CA LEU A 217 3.10 7.34 3.64
C LEU A 217 2.51 8.32 2.61
N VAL A 218 3.38 8.93 1.82
CA VAL A 218 3.00 9.79 0.71
C VAL A 218 3.29 9.05 -0.59
N GLY A 219 2.25 8.83 -1.39
CA GLY A 219 2.38 8.25 -2.72
C GLY A 219 2.89 9.30 -3.71
N TYR A 220 4.12 9.13 -4.18
CA TYR A 220 4.76 10.00 -5.19
C TYR A 220 4.62 9.47 -6.61
N SER A 221 4.28 8.19 -6.77
CA SER A 221 4.24 7.51 -8.06
C SER A 221 3.15 8.10 -8.96
N ILE A 222 3.56 8.54 -10.15
CA ILE A 222 2.67 8.91 -11.24
C ILE A 222 2.67 7.74 -12.22
N TYR A 223 1.49 7.39 -12.72
CA TYR A 223 1.38 6.52 -13.88
C TYR A 223 0.73 7.33 -14.99
N ASP A 224 1.28 7.21 -16.19
CA ASP A 224 0.68 7.78 -17.38
C ASP A 224 -0.51 6.90 -17.78
N ALA A 225 -1.69 7.50 -17.86
CA ALA A 225 -2.90 6.80 -18.29
C ALA A 225 -3.04 6.75 -19.82
N ALA A 226 -2.15 7.40 -20.57
CA ALA A 226 -2.17 7.43 -22.03
C ALA A 226 -1.65 6.11 -22.65
N GLU A 227 -2.25 5.68 -23.77
CA GLU A 227 -1.72 4.58 -24.57
C GLU A 227 -0.32 4.92 -25.12
N GLU A 228 0.52 3.90 -25.33
CA GLU A 228 1.87 4.04 -25.88
C GLU A 228 1.82 4.78 -27.24
N GLY A 229 2.20 6.06 -27.24
CA GLY A 229 2.14 6.95 -28.42
C GLY A 229 1.20 8.16 -28.30
N ALA A 230 0.45 8.30 -27.21
CA ALA A 230 -0.34 9.50 -26.91
C ALA A 230 0.38 10.46 -25.93
N THR A 231 -0.04 11.72 -25.87
CA THR A 231 0.53 12.72 -24.96
C THR A 231 0.35 12.29 -23.52
N ALA A 232 1.47 12.22 -22.78
CA ALA A 232 1.48 11.81 -21.39
C ALA A 232 0.51 12.61 -20.50
N SER A 233 -0.26 11.92 -19.66
CA SER A 233 -1.25 12.51 -18.73
C SER A 233 -1.07 12.01 -17.30
#